data_AF-A0A6L5Y752-F1
#
_entry.id   AF-A0A6L5Y752-F1
#
_cell.length_a   1.000
_cell.length_b   1.000
_cell.length_c   1.000
_cell.angle_alpha   90.00
_cell.angle_beta   90.00
_cell.angle_gamma   90.00
#
_symmetry.space_group_name_H-M   'P 1'
#
loop_
_entity.id
_entity.type
_entity.pdbx_description
1 polymer ?
#
loop_
_entity_poly.entity_id
_entity_poly.type
_entity_poly.pdbx_seq_one_letter_code
_entity_poly.pdbx_strand_id
1 'polypeptide(L)' 'MCDCRKAFRDYKANHERRITKAFSELSESQRELLKALYENGMSKQEYADAIGVSPSAISHRLETIRKKLKKVLR' A
#
# COMPACT_ATOMS: atom_id res chain seq x y z
N MET A 1 33.29 16.11 -0.92
CA MET A 1 32.17 16.43 0.00
C MET A 1 30.95 15.64 -0.45
N CYS A 2 30.30 14.89 0.44
CA CYS A 2 29.03 14.24 0.12
C CYS A 2 27.93 15.30 0.05
N ASP A 3 27.35 15.46 -1.14
CA ASP A 3 26.26 16.40 -1.37
C ASP A 3 24.99 15.84 -0.72
N CYS A 4 24.66 16.30 0.49
CA CYS A 4 23.49 15.83 1.26
C CYS A 4 22.18 15.92 0.44
N ARG A 5 22.12 16.89 -0.50
CA ARG A 5 21.00 17.11 -1.40
C ARG A 5 20.89 16.02 -2.48
N LYS A 6 22.02 15.44 -2.91
CA LYS A 6 22.06 14.30 -3.84
C LYS A 6 21.64 13.01 -3.15
N ALA A 7 22.17 12.75 -1.95
CA ALA A 7 21.81 11.57 -1.15
C ALA A 7 20.31 11.50 -0.81
N PHE A 8 19.69 12.63 -0.46
CA PHE A 8 18.24 12.67 -0.21
C PHE A 8 17.40 12.40 -1.47
N ARG A 9 17.83 12.91 -2.63
CA ARG A 9 17.17 12.66 -3.92
C ARG A 9 17.24 11.17 -4.31
N ASP A 10 18.42 10.57 -4.15
CA ASP A 10 18.64 9.15 -4.45
C ASP A 10 17.89 8.22 -3.49
N TYR A 11 17.78 8.60 -2.20
CA TYR A 11 16.94 7.92 -1.23
C TYR A 11 15.46 7.96 -1.64
N LYS A 12 14.94 9.16 -1.97
CA LYS A 12 13.55 9.34 -2.38
C LYS A 12 13.23 8.52 -3.63
N ALA A 13 14.09 8.58 -4.65
CA ALA A 13 13.90 7.83 -5.89
C ALA A 13 13.94 6.31 -5.68
N ASN A 14 14.85 5.80 -4.84
CA ASN A 14 14.85 4.37 -4.48
C ASN A 14 13.60 3.97 -3.68
N HIS A 15 13.17 4.84 -2.76
CA HIS A 15 11.98 4.60 -1.95
C HIS A 15 10.72 4.53 -2.83
N GLU A 16 10.55 5.49 -3.75
CA GLU A 16 9.45 5.48 -4.73
C GLU A 16 9.50 4.23 -5.61
N ARG A 17 10.66 3.83 -6.13
CA ARG A 17 10.80 2.59 -6.92
C ARG A 17 10.39 1.34 -6.16
N ARG A 18 10.78 1.22 -4.89
CA ARG A 18 10.38 0.09 -4.03
C ARG A 18 8.88 0.09 -3.77
N ILE A 19 8.29 1.26 -3.54
CA ILE A 19 6.85 1.43 -3.39
C ILE A 19 6.13 1.03 -4.68
N THR A 20 6.51 1.58 -5.84
CA THR A 20 5.89 1.25 -7.12
C THR A 20 5.98 -0.24 -7.42
N LYS A 21 7.13 -0.88 -7.15
CA LYS A 21 7.28 -2.32 -7.29
C LYS A 21 6.33 -3.08 -6.37
N ALA A 22 6.22 -2.67 -5.11
CA ALA A 22 5.32 -3.28 -4.14
C ALA A 22 3.85 -3.14 -4.55
N PHE A 23 3.45 -1.97 -5.07
CA PHE A 23 2.12 -1.76 -5.63
C PHE A 23 1.87 -2.61 -6.86
N SER A 24 2.86 -2.79 -7.75
CA SER A 24 2.76 -3.67 -8.93
C SER A 24 2.42 -5.13 -8.57
N GLU A 25 2.85 -5.62 -7.41
CA GLU A 25 2.56 -7.00 -6.95
C GLU A 25 1.19 -7.16 -6.23
N LEU A 26 0.52 -6.04 -5.94
CA LEU A 26 -0.84 -6.05 -5.41
C LEU A 26 -1.85 -6.24 -6.55
N SER A 27 -2.90 -7.01 -6.28
CA SER A 27 -4.04 -7.13 -7.21
C SER A 27 -4.82 -5.81 -7.25
N GLU A 28 -5.57 -5.57 -8.33
CA GLU A 28 -6.41 -4.36 -8.49
C GLU A 28 -7.30 -4.13 -7.27
N SER A 29 -7.97 -5.19 -6.83
CA SER A 29 -8.86 -5.16 -5.68
C SER A 29 -8.16 -4.87 -4.34
N GLN A 30 -6.86 -5.14 -4.23
CA GLN A 30 -6.03 -4.76 -3.07
C GLN A 30 -5.59 -3.29 -3.15
N ARG A 31 -5.30 -2.79 -4.35
CA ARG A 31 -4.97 -1.38 -4.58
C ARG A 31 -6.16 -0.48 -4.34
N GLU A 32 -7.35 -0.87 -4.79
CA GLU A 32 -8.60 -0.14 -4.53
C GLU A 32 -8.89 -0.02 -3.03
N LEU A 33 -8.72 -1.10 -2.27
CA LEU A 33 -8.84 -1.07 -0.81
C LEU A 33 -7.87 -0.06 -0.19
N LEU A 34 -6.60 -0.05 -0.62
CA LEU A 34 -5.62 0.92 -0.11
C LEU A 34 -5.99 2.36 -0.50
N LYS A 35 -6.43 2.59 -1.74
CA LYS A 35 -6.89 3.92 -2.18
C LYS A 35 -8.10 4.40 -1.38
N ALA A 36 -9.08 3.54 -1.15
CA ALA A 36 -10.25 3.89 -0.34
C ALA A 36 -9.86 4.28 1.09
N LEU A 37 -8.92 3.55 1.70
CA LEU A 37 -8.49 3.84 3.07
C LEU A 37 -7.58 5.08 3.19
N TYR A 38 -6.64 5.27 2.27
CA TYR A 38 -5.58 6.29 2.40
C TYR A 38 -5.82 7.54 1.55
N GLU A 39 -6.45 7.43 0.37
CA GLU A 39 -6.79 8.60 -0.46
C GLU A 39 -8.18 9.14 -0.10
N ASN A 40 -9.17 8.27 0.04
CA ASN A 40 -10.54 8.69 0.36
C ASN A 40 -10.80 8.81 1.88
N GLY A 41 -9.88 8.32 2.72
CA GLY A 41 -10.03 8.35 4.17
C GLY A 41 -11.19 7.51 4.70
N MET A 42 -11.73 6.57 3.92
CA MET A 42 -12.83 5.71 4.36
C MET A 42 -12.39 4.80 5.51
N SER A 43 -13.33 4.50 6.41
CA SER A 43 -13.12 3.45 7.39
C SER A 43 -13.21 2.06 6.76
N LYS A 44 -12.53 1.08 7.37
CA LYS A 44 -12.60 -0.34 6.96
C LYS A 44 -14.03 -0.88 6.92
N GLN A 45 -14.89 -0.42 7.84
CA GLN A 45 -16.30 -0.79 7.87
C GLN A 45 -17.07 -0.18 6.70
N GLU A 46 -16.94 1.13 6.46
CA GLU A 46 -17.60 1.79 5.33
C GLU A 46 -17.21 1.19 3.99
N TYR A 47 -15.94 0.85 3.80
CA TYR A 47 -15.51 0.16 2.59
C TYR A 47 -16.09 -1.27 2.50
N ALA A 48 -16.23 -1.98 3.61
CA ALA A 48 -16.82 -3.31 3.64
C ALA A 48 -18.30 -3.25 3.26
N ASP A 49 -19.05 -2.30 3.82
CA ASP A 49 -20.44 -2.01 3.48
C ASP A 49 -20.60 -1.59 2.01
N ALA A 50 -19.73 -0.71 1.50
CA ALA A 50 -19.78 -0.22 0.12
C ALA A 50 -19.64 -1.34 -0.94
N ILE A 51 -18.87 -2.39 -0.62
CA ILE A 51 -18.69 -3.54 -1.52
C ILE A 51 -19.50 -4.78 -1.09
N GLY A 52 -20.31 -4.67 -0.03
CA GLY A 52 -21.18 -5.74 0.48
C GLY A 52 -20.42 -6.96 1.04
N VAL A 53 -19.24 -6.76 1.63
CA VAL A 53 -18.47 -7.86 2.26
C VAL A 53 -18.37 -7.71 3.76
N SER A 54 -18.12 -8.80 4.47
CA SER A 54 -17.89 -8.74 5.91
C SER A 54 -16.57 -8.02 6.26
N PRO A 55 -16.50 -7.26 7.37
CA PRO A 55 -15.28 -6.63 7.86
C PRO A 55 -14.11 -7.61 8.07
N SER A 56 -14.41 -8.86 8.39
CA SER A 56 -13.43 -9.95 8.51
C SER A 56 -12.73 -10.26 7.19
N ALA A 57 -13.44 -10.19 6.06
CA ALA A 57 -12.86 -10.38 4.73
C ALA A 57 -11.88 -9.24 4.38
N ILE A 58 -12.21 -8.00 4.74
CA ILE A 58 -11.29 -6.86 4.59
C ILE A 58 -10.04 -7.06 5.43
N SER A 59 -10.18 -7.51 6.68
CA SER A 59 -9.03 -7.79 7.57
C SER A 59 -8.10 -8.86 6.98
N HIS A 60 -8.66 -9.94 6.43
CA HIS A 60 -7.87 -10.98 5.77
C HIS A 60 -7.16 -10.47 4.49
N ARG A 61 -7.83 -9.61 3.71
CA ARG A 61 -7.22 -8.95 2.54
C ARG A 61 -6.06 -8.04 2.96
N LEU A 62 -6.21 -7.25 4.02
CA LEU A 62 -5.15 -6.41 4.58
C LEU A 62 -3.96 -7.23 5.08
N GLU A 63 -4.20 -8.36 5.73
CA GLU A 63 -3.11 -9.24 6.16
C GLU A 63 -2.31 -9.78 4.97
N THR A 64 -3.01 -10.18 3.92
CA THR A 64 -2.38 -10.65 2.67
C THR A 64 -1.55 -9.54 2.02
N ILE A 65 -2.09 -8.32 1.96
CA ILE A 65 -1.36 -7.13 1.48
C ILE A 65 -0.10 -6.93 2.32
N ARG A 66 -0.22 -6.93 3.65
CA ARG A 66 0.92 -6.75 4.57
C ARG A 66 2.00 -7.81 4.37
N LYS A 67 1.62 -9.08 4.19
CA LYS A 67 2.55 -10.18 3.89
C LYS A 67 3.28 -9.97 2.56
N LYS A 68 2.59 -9.52 1.51
CA LYS A 68 3.21 -9.18 0.22
C LYS A 68 4.17 -8.00 0.35
N LEU A 69 3.71 -6.89 0.92
CA LEU A 69 4.53 -5.68 1.11
C LEU A 69 5.79 -5.98 1.94
N LYS A 70 5.69 -6.80 2.99
CA LYS A 70 6.85 -7.22 3.80
C LYS A 70 7.92 -7.96 2.98
N LYS A 71 7.53 -8.71 1.93
CA LYS A 71 8.48 -9.39 1.05
C LYS A 71 9.21 -8.41 0.13
N VAL A 72 8.50 -7.40 -0.40
CA VAL A 72 9.07 -6.43 -1.34
C VAL A 72 9.91 -5.35 -0.65
N LEU A 73 9.51 -4.99 0.56
CA LEU A 73 10.17 -3.98 1.40
C LEU A 73 11.23 -4.58 2.33
N ARG A 74 11.47 -5.90 2.27
CA ARG A 74 12.67 -6.50 2.86
C ARG A 74 13.91 -6.01 2.12
#